data_AF-A0A936JA55-F1
#
_entry.id   AF-A0A936JA55-F1
#
_cell.length_a   1.000
_cell.length_b   1.000
_cell.length_c   1.000
_cell.angle_alpha   90.00
_cell.angle_beta   90.00
_cell.angle_gamma   90.00
#
_symmetry.space_group_name_H-M   'P 1'
#
loop_
_entity.id
_entity.type
_entity.pdbx_description
1 polymer ?
#
loop_
_entity_poly.entity_id
_entity_poly.type
_entity_poly.pdbx_seq_one_letter_code
_entity_poly.pdbx_strand_id
1 'polypeptide(L)'
;MSAYVIFDVEIRDMTRYQEFMKGVKPALDAAGARYLARGGAHRVYEGDWQPRRIVVLEFPSLAAWESFYNGAVYQGLKAVRDECSTARLVAVEGIDSSEQRGHWRSFWRSGMTTIAKNTICIWYDGDAEEAARFYAATFPDSRVDAVHRAPADYPSGKAGDVLTVMFTVMGIPCMGLNGGPAVQHNIAFSFQVATTDQMETDRYWNAIIGNGGRENACGWCQDKWGVSWQITPVALTDAVTGPDPAAARRAFEAMMTMGKIDVAAIEAAVRG
;
A
#
# COMPACT_ATOMS: atom_id res chain seq x y z
N MET A 1 6.57 -29.59 -6.30
CA MET A 1 7.89 -29.17 -5.77
C MET A 1 7.72 -28.77 -4.31
N SER A 2 8.79 -28.60 -3.52
CA SER A 2 8.64 -28.07 -2.15
C SER A 2 7.94 -26.71 -2.19
N ALA A 3 7.25 -26.32 -1.12
CA ALA A 3 6.72 -24.98 -0.97
C ALA A 3 7.42 -24.27 0.19
N TYR A 4 7.69 -22.98 0.02
CA TYR A 4 8.27 -22.13 1.05
C TYR A 4 7.22 -21.14 1.54
N VAL A 5 6.93 -21.20 2.83
CA VAL A 5 5.94 -20.34 3.49
C VAL A 5 6.69 -19.34 4.36
N ILE A 6 6.48 -18.06 4.08
CA ILE A 6 7.18 -16.95 4.72
C ILE A 6 6.16 -16.16 5.53
N PHE A 7 6.46 -15.98 6.81
CA PHE A 7 5.70 -15.15 7.71
C PHE A 7 6.54 -13.95 8.17
N ASP A 8 5.94 -12.77 8.15
CA ASP A 8 6.37 -11.60 8.92
C ASP A 8 5.37 -11.40 10.04
N VAL A 9 5.80 -11.62 11.29
CA VAL A 9 4.91 -11.64 12.45
C VAL A 9 5.26 -10.52 13.42
N GLU A 10 4.25 -9.76 13.79
CA GLU A 10 4.31 -8.81 14.91
C GLU A 10 3.56 -9.38 16.11
N ILE A 11 4.29 -9.66 17.18
CA ILE A 11 3.74 -10.27 18.39
C ILE A 11 3.45 -9.15 19.40
N ARG A 12 2.19 -9.05 19.85
CA ARG A 12 1.75 -8.08 20.86
C ARG A 12 1.69 -8.68 22.27
N ASP A 13 1.44 -9.99 22.37
CA ASP A 13 1.43 -10.74 23.64
C ASP A 13 2.23 -12.04 23.48
N MET A 14 3.44 -12.07 24.07
CA MET A 14 4.34 -13.20 23.98
C MET A 14 3.84 -14.43 24.76
N THR A 15 3.16 -14.22 25.90
CA THR A 15 2.69 -15.33 26.75
C THR A 15 1.63 -16.14 26.03
N ARG A 16 0.64 -15.47 25.44
CA ARG A 16 -0.41 -16.12 24.63
C ARG A 16 0.15 -16.68 23.32
N TYR A 17 1.14 -16.01 22.73
CA TYR A 17 1.81 -16.51 21.54
C TYR A 17 2.59 -17.82 21.80
N GLN A 18 3.13 -18.02 23.01
CA GLN A 18 3.75 -19.29 23.40
C GLN A 18 2.75 -20.45 23.44
N GLU A 19 1.49 -20.21 23.80
CA GLU A 19 0.43 -21.23 23.76
C GLU A 19 0.14 -21.66 22.32
N PHE A 20 0.01 -20.69 21.41
CA PHE A 20 -0.07 -20.95 19.97
C PHE A 20 1.14 -21.77 19.49
N MET A 21 2.36 -21.39 19.89
CA MET A 21 3.58 -22.09 19.49
C MET A 21 3.63 -23.55 19.94
N LYS A 22 3.10 -23.87 21.13
CA LYS A 22 3.02 -25.24 21.65
C LYS A 22 2.08 -26.10 20.80
N GLY A 23 0.94 -25.56 20.38
CA GLY A 23 -0.02 -26.27 19.55
C GLY A 23 0.40 -26.41 18.08
N VAL A 24 1.03 -25.38 17.52
CA VAL A 24 1.35 -25.35 16.08
C VAL A 24 2.53 -26.26 15.72
N LYS A 25 3.49 -26.47 16.61
CA LYS A 25 4.68 -27.29 16.31
C LYS A 25 4.31 -28.75 15.95
N PRO A 26 3.54 -29.48 16.76
CA PRO A 26 3.11 -30.84 16.40
C PRO A 26 2.30 -30.89 15.10
N ALA A 27 1.45 -29.88 14.86
CA ALA A 27 0.65 -29.80 13.64
C ALA A 27 1.52 -29.60 12.39
N LEU A 28 2.56 -28.77 12.48
CA LEU A 28 3.54 -28.58 11.41
C LEU A 28 4.35 -29.85 11.14
N ASP A 29 4.83 -30.51 12.20
CA ASP A 29 5.58 -31.77 12.08
C ASP A 29 4.70 -32.85 11.39
N ALA A 30 3.41 -32.95 11.75
CA ALA A 30 2.45 -33.87 11.11
C ALA A 30 2.16 -33.55 9.64
N ALA A 31 2.25 -32.27 9.24
CA ALA A 31 2.09 -31.83 7.85
C ALA A 31 3.38 -32.00 7.00
N GLY A 32 4.45 -32.55 7.60
CA GLY A 32 5.75 -32.69 6.95
C GLY A 32 6.51 -31.38 6.79
N ALA A 33 6.14 -30.34 7.54
CA ALA A 33 6.77 -29.04 7.46
C ALA A 33 8.09 -28.97 8.25
N ARG A 34 9.03 -28.17 7.77
CA ARG A 34 10.35 -27.95 8.39
C ARG A 34 10.63 -26.46 8.54
N TYR A 35 11.18 -26.06 9.69
CA TYR A 35 11.69 -24.70 9.87
C TYR A 35 13.01 -24.52 9.14
N LEU A 36 13.08 -23.51 8.27
CA LEU A 36 14.33 -23.03 7.66
C LEU A 36 14.87 -21.79 8.38
N ALA A 37 13.97 -20.90 8.84
CA ALA A 37 14.31 -19.76 9.68
C ALA A 37 13.17 -19.51 10.69
N ARG A 38 13.52 -19.03 11.90
CA ARG A 38 12.54 -18.81 12.96
C ARG A 38 12.91 -17.62 13.86
N GLY A 39 12.77 -16.42 13.32
CA GLY A 39 13.05 -15.16 14.01
C GLY A 39 14.53 -14.96 14.31
N GLY A 40 15.40 -15.44 13.43
CA GLY A 40 16.83 -15.12 13.46
C GLY A 40 17.08 -13.66 13.09
N ALA A 41 18.29 -13.16 13.35
CA ALA A 41 18.69 -11.82 12.95
C ALA A 41 18.57 -11.62 11.44
N HIS A 42 18.02 -10.49 11.01
CA HIS A 42 17.83 -10.15 9.61
C HIS A 42 18.28 -8.71 9.32
N ARG A 43 18.53 -8.43 8.04
CA ARG A 43 18.81 -7.08 7.53
C ARG A 43 17.98 -6.87 6.26
N VAL A 44 17.43 -5.67 6.14
CA VAL A 44 16.72 -5.23 4.93
C VAL A 44 17.74 -4.51 4.07
N TYR A 45 17.92 -4.97 2.83
CA TYR A 45 18.91 -4.39 1.91
C TYR A 45 18.27 -3.38 0.93
N GLU A 46 16.96 -3.47 0.69
CA GLU A 46 16.23 -2.63 -0.26
C GLU A 46 14.74 -2.53 0.14
N GLY A 47 14.10 -1.40 -0.18
CA GLY A 47 12.69 -1.13 0.13
C GLY A 47 12.44 -0.61 1.56
N ASP A 48 11.18 -0.31 1.84
CA ASP A 48 10.70 0.21 3.13
C ASP A 48 10.13 -0.87 4.06
N TRP A 49 10.20 -2.15 3.66
CA TRP A 49 9.73 -3.25 4.48
C TRP A 49 10.58 -3.39 5.74
N GLN A 50 9.94 -3.25 6.91
CA GLN A 50 10.57 -3.43 8.22
C GLN A 50 9.99 -4.66 8.94
N PRO A 51 10.42 -5.89 8.60
CA PRO A 51 9.89 -7.09 9.23
C PRO A 51 10.25 -7.16 10.71
N ARG A 52 9.29 -7.57 11.54
CA ARG A 52 9.45 -7.71 12.99
C ARG A 52 10.07 -9.06 13.34
N ARG A 53 9.53 -10.13 12.74
CA ARG A 53 9.96 -11.51 12.97
C ARG A 53 9.69 -12.36 11.73
N ILE A 54 10.76 -12.79 11.06
CA ILE A 54 10.65 -13.64 9.88
C ILE A 54 10.65 -15.12 10.28
N VAL A 55 9.66 -15.88 9.82
CA VAL A 55 9.64 -17.35 9.90
C VAL A 55 9.56 -17.90 8.49
N VAL A 56 10.44 -18.83 8.15
CA VAL A 56 10.43 -19.55 6.88
C VAL A 56 10.24 -21.03 7.15
N LEU A 57 9.20 -21.59 6.55
CA LEU A 57 8.84 -23.00 6.62
C LEU A 57 8.94 -23.62 5.22
N GLU A 58 9.47 -24.84 5.15
CA GLU A 58 9.43 -25.69 3.97
C GLU A 58 8.32 -26.72 4.15
N PHE A 59 7.39 -26.80 3.19
CA PHE A 59 6.37 -27.85 3.09
C PHE A 59 6.70 -28.78 1.91
N PRO A 60 6.23 -30.04 1.92
CA PRO A 60 6.43 -30.96 0.80
C PRO A 60 5.85 -30.46 -0.53
N SER A 61 4.79 -29.65 -0.49
CA SER A 61 4.17 -29.01 -1.65
C SER A 61 3.26 -27.84 -1.26
N LEU A 62 2.84 -27.03 -2.24
CA LEU A 62 1.81 -26.00 -2.02
C LEU A 62 0.50 -26.63 -1.57
N ALA A 63 0.10 -27.76 -2.14
CA ALA A 63 -1.09 -28.49 -1.72
C ALA A 63 -1.01 -28.96 -0.26
N ALA A 64 0.17 -29.39 0.20
CA ALA A 64 0.38 -29.75 1.61
C ALA A 64 0.25 -28.53 2.53
N TRP A 65 0.79 -27.38 2.12
CA TRP A 65 0.58 -26.11 2.82
C TRP A 65 -0.91 -25.71 2.87
N GLU A 66 -1.61 -25.75 1.74
CA GLU A 66 -3.03 -25.36 1.66
C GLU A 66 -3.91 -26.27 2.51
N SER A 67 -3.66 -27.58 2.49
CA SER A 67 -4.35 -28.55 3.34
C SER A 67 -4.10 -28.25 4.83
N PHE A 68 -2.84 -27.97 5.20
CA PHE A 68 -2.50 -27.58 6.56
C PHE A 68 -3.17 -26.26 6.97
N TYR A 69 -3.04 -25.21 6.16
CA TYR A 69 -3.54 -23.87 6.46
C TYR A 69 -5.05 -23.85 6.57
N ASN A 70 -5.77 -24.52 5.67
CA ASN A 70 -7.24 -24.56 5.69
C ASN A 70 -7.80 -25.64 6.64
N GLY A 71 -6.94 -26.51 7.20
CA GLY A 71 -7.34 -27.56 8.11
C GLY A 71 -7.83 -27.03 9.47
N ALA A 72 -8.80 -27.73 10.06
CA ALA A 72 -9.45 -27.33 11.31
C ALA A 72 -8.46 -27.13 12.47
N VAL A 73 -7.41 -27.95 12.54
CA VAL A 73 -6.36 -27.86 13.57
C VAL A 73 -5.64 -26.51 13.50
N TYR A 74 -5.15 -26.12 12.32
CA TYR A 74 -4.45 -24.85 12.17
C TYR A 74 -5.40 -23.66 12.27
N GLN A 75 -6.62 -23.74 11.72
CA GLN A 75 -7.60 -22.65 11.83
C GLN A 75 -7.99 -22.37 13.30
N GLY A 76 -8.13 -23.39 14.13
CA GLY A 76 -8.35 -23.22 15.57
C GLY A 76 -7.16 -22.53 16.26
N LEU A 77 -5.94 -22.92 15.93
CA LEU A 77 -4.72 -22.28 16.44
C LEU A 77 -4.53 -20.84 15.91
N LYS A 78 -4.93 -20.60 14.66
CA LYS A 78 -4.84 -19.28 14.02
C LYS A 78 -5.72 -18.25 14.74
N ALA A 79 -6.88 -18.64 15.25
CA ALA A 79 -7.71 -17.75 16.06
C ALA A 79 -6.94 -17.22 17.29
N VAL A 80 -6.28 -18.10 18.03
CA VAL A 80 -5.41 -17.72 19.18
C VAL A 80 -4.27 -16.82 18.73
N ARG A 81 -3.64 -17.13 17.60
CA ARG A 81 -2.54 -16.35 17.02
C ARG A 81 -2.99 -14.93 16.63
N ASP A 82 -4.16 -14.77 16.04
CA ASP A 82 -4.66 -13.48 15.55
C ASP A 82 -5.06 -12.56 16.72
N GLU A 83 -5.46 -13.12 17.87
CA GLU A 83 -5.71 -12.35 19.10
C GLU A 83 -4.42 -11.72 19.66
N CYS A 84 -3.28 -12.43 19.58
CA CYS A 84 -2.02 -12.01 20.20
C CYS A 84 -0.95 -11.48 19.24
N SER A 85 -1.19 -11.56 17.92
CA SER A 85 -0.23 -11.13 16.90
C SER A 85 -0.91 -10.73 15.59
N THR A 86 -0.16 -10.07 14.71
CA THR A 86 -0.51 -9.83 13.30
C THR A 86 0.52 -10.53 12.44
N ALA A 87 0.13 -10.99 11.26
CA ALA A 87 1.06 -11.63 10.34
C ALA A 87 0.77 -11.27 8.89
N ARG A 88 1.84 -10.98 8.14
CA ARG A 88 1.84 -11.03 6.67
C ARG A 88 2.38 -12.40 6.27
N LEU A 89 1.70 -13.06 5.34
CA LEU A 89 1.99 -14.43 4.96
C LEU A 89 1.98 -14.56 3.45
N VAL A 90 2.96 -15.30 2.92
CA VAL A 90 2.97 -15.76 1.54
C VAL A 90 3.48 -17.20 1.49
N ALA A 91 2.95 -17.99 0.56
CA ALA A 91 3.50 -19.29 0.19
C ALA A 91 3.93 -19.25 -1.28
N VAL A 92 5.10 -19.80 -1.57
CA VAL A 92 5.67 -19.83 -2.92
C VAL A 92 6.14 -21.24 -3.24
N GLU A 93 5.90 -21.70 -4.46
CA GLU A 93 6.46 -22.98 -4.91
C GLU A 93 7.96 -22.84 -5.17
N GLY A 94 8.74 -23.82 -4.70
CA GLY A 94 10.16 -23.92 -4.97
C GLY A 94 10.44 -24.42 -6.38
N ILE A 95 11.63 -24.11 -6.89
CA ILE A 95 12.13 -24.62 -8.17
C ILE A 95 12.76 -26.00 -7.99
N ASP A 96 12.74 -26.82 -9.05
CA ASP A 96 13.48 -28.10 -9.03
C ASP A 96 15.01 -27.85 -9.04
N SER A 97 15.73 -28.69 -8.31
CA SER A 97 17.19 -28.75 -8.29
C SER A 97 17.82 -28.96 -9.67
N SER A 98 17.08 -29.54 -10.62
CA SER A 98 17.48 -29.69 -12.03
C SER A 98 17.37 -28.38 -12.84
N GLU A 99 16.43 -27.49 -12.48
CA GLU A 99 16.23 -26.17 -13.10
C GLU A 99 17.20 -25.10 -12.57
N GLN A 100 17.86 -25.32 -11.42
CA GLN A 100 18.86 -24.40 -10.87
C GLN A 100 20.07 -24.18 -11.79
N ARG A 101 20.32 -25.09 -12.75
CA ARG A 101 21.53 -25.07 -13.61
C ARG A 101 21.32 -24.55 -15.04
N GLY A 102 20.15 -24.03 -15.40
CA GLY A 102 20.00 -23.38 -16.70
C GLY A 102 18.66 -22.70 -16.92
N HIS A 103 18.71 -21.53 -17.56
CA HIS A 103 17.58 -20.69 -18.02
C HIS A 103 16.99 -19.69 -17.02
N TRP A 104 17.73 -18.61 -16.76
CA TRP A 104 17.20 -17.36 -16.19
C TRP A 104 16.24 -16.59 -17.13
N ARG A 105 16.00 -17.08 -18.36
CA ARG A 105 15.29 -16.33 -19.42
C ARG A 105 13.78 -16.57 -19.55
N SER A 106 13.15 -17.40 -18.71
CA SER A 106 11.75 -17.83 -18.95
C SER A 106 10.76 -17.65 -17.78
N PHE A 107 11.14 -17.06 -16.65
CA PHE A 107 10.27 -17.00 -15.46
C PHE A 107 9.57 -15.66 -15.22
N TRP A 108 9.19 -14.96 -16.30
CA TRP A 108 8.17 -13.91 -16.24
C TRP A 108 6.89 -14.44 -16.89
N ARG A 109 6.17 -15.30 -16.17
CA ARG A 109 4.80 -15.68 -16.53
C ARG A 109 3.85 -15.27 -15.41
N SER A 110 2.90 -14.42 -15.82
CA SER A 110 1.77 -13.85 -15.08
C SER A 110 2.11 -13.22 -13.73
N GLY A 111 2.24 -11.89 -13.73
CA GLY A 111 1.83 -11.13 -12.57
C GLY A 111 0.40 -11.53 -12.25
N MET A 112 0.22 -12.28 -11.17
CA MET A 112 -1.09 -12.43 -10.55
C MET A 112 -1.49 -11.03 -10.11
N THR A 113 -2.28 -10.35 -10.94
CA THR A 113 -3.00 -9.15 -10.56
C THR A 113 -3.95 -9.57 -9.45
N THR A 114 -3.44 -9.58 -8.23
CA THR A 114 -4.22 -9.96 -7.06
C THR A 114 -5.17 -8.81 -6.85
N ILE A 115 -6.47 -9.03 -7.10
CA ILE A 115 -7.49 -8.01 -6.88
C ILE A 115 -7.37 -7.56 -5.42
N ALA A 116 -7.07 -6.27 -5.23
CA ALA A 116 -6.92 -5.73 -3.89
C ALA A 116 -8.24 -5.89 -3.14
N LYS A 117 -8.16 -6.38 -1.89
CA LYS A 117 -9.35 -6.56 -1.04
C LYS A 117 -10.12 -5.26 -0.83
N ASN A 118 -9.43 -4.12 -0.86
CA ASN A 118 -10.01 -2.79 -0.83
C ASN A 118 -9.40 -1.97 -1.98
N THR A 119 -10.25 -1.26 -2.74
CA THR A 119 -9.85 -0.42 -3.88
C THR A 119 -10.54 0.94 -3.75
N ILE A 120 -9.78 2.03 -3.86
CA ILE A 120 -10.36 3.38 -3.81
C ILE A 120 -11.03 3.68 -5.15
N CYS A 121 -12.36 3.80 -5.15
CA CYS A 121 -13.12 4.18 -6.34
C CYS A 121 -13.26 5.70 -6.42
N ILE A 122 -12.81 6.29 -7.53
CA ILE A 122 -12.85 7.73 -7.79
C ILE A 122 -13.72 7.99 -9.02
N TRP A 123 -14.71 8.86 -8.87
CA TRP A 123 -15.64 9.23 -9.94
C TRP A 123 -15.02 10.23 -10.92
N TYR A 124 -15.28 10.09 -12.21
CA TYR A 124 -14.86 11.02 -13.26
C TYR A 124 -15.98 11.26 -14.27
N ASP A 125 -15.90 12.42 -14.92
CA ASP A 125 -16.74 12.79 -16.07
C ASP A 125 -16.02 12.49 -17.39
N GLY A 126 -15.79 11.19 -17.67
CA GLY A 126 -15.16 10.73 -18.91
C GLY A 126 -13.63 10.63 -18.90
N ASP A 127 -12.96 11.36 -18.01
CA ASP A 127 -11.50 11.53 -18.05
C ASP A 127 -10.69 10.58 -17.14
N ALA A 128 -11.28 9.47 -16.66
CA ALA A 128 -10.60 8.54 -15.74
C ALA A 128 -9.24 8.03 -16.25
N GLU A 129 -9.12 7.75 -17.55
CA GLU A 129 -7.85 7.28 -18.13
C GLU A 129 -6.78 8.38 -18.18
N GLU A 130 -7.19 9.61 -18.49
CA GLU A 130 -6.28 10.77 -18.50
C GLU A 130 -5.74 11.01 -17.09
N ALA A 131 -6.63 11.00 -16.09
CA ALA A 131 -6.26 11.15 -14.68
C ALA A 131 -5.27 10.08 -14.22
N ALA A 132 -5.59 8.81 -14.47
CA ALA A 132 -4.75 7.69 -14.09
C ALA A 132 -3.34 7.77 -14.73
N ARG A 133 -3.25 8.18 -16.00
CA ARG A 133 -1.98 8.36 -16.71
C ARG A 133 -1.17 9.53 -16.16
N PHE A 134 -1.84 10.64 -15.81
CA PHE A 134 -1.19 11.78 -15.16
C PHE A 134 -0.60 11.38 -13.80
N TYR A 135 -1.36 10.67 -12.95
CA TYR A 135 -0.86 10.24 -11.65
C TYR A 135 0.33 9.28 -11.80
N ALA A 136 0.23 8.32 -12.71
CA ALA A 136 1.32 7.38 -13.01
C ALA A 136 2.62 8.07 -13.49
N ALA A 137 2.51 9.17 -14.23
CA ALA A 137 3.67 9.94 -14.68
C ALA A 137 4.21 10.90 -13.61
N THR A 138 3.38 11.31 -12.65
CA THR A 138 3.71 12.36 -11.68
C THR A 138 4.31 11.79 -10.39
N PHE A 139 3.73 10.70 -9.88
CA PHE A 139 4.05 10.15 -8.57
C PHE A 139 4.85 8.85 -8.68
N PRO A 140 5.76 8.58 -7.73
CA PRO A 140 6.48 7.31 -7.68
C PRO A 140 5.52 6.15 -7.37
N ASP A 141 5.95 4.92 -7.65
CA ASP A 141 5.17 3.70 -7.42
C ASP A 141 3.70 3.79 -7.88
N SER A 142 3.50 4.45 -9.03
CA SER A 142 2.20 4.72 -9.62
C SER A 142 2.19 4.20 -11.06
N ARG A 143 1.08 3.61 -11.48
CA ARG A 143 0.95 2.98 -12.80
C ARG A 143 -0.50 2.79 -13.19
N VAL A 144 -0.77 2.71 -14.49
CA VAL A 144 -2.05 2.23 -15.02
C VAL A 144 -1.98 0.72 -15.18
N ASP A 145 -2.90 0.00 -14.54
CA ASP A 145 -2.92 -1.47 -14.52
C ASP A 145 -3.82 -2.05 -15.62
N ALA A 146 -5.04 -1.52 -15.79
CA ALA A 146 -5.98 -1.99 -16.80
C ALA A 146 -7.00 -0.92 -17.21
N VAL A 147 -7.48 -0.99 -18.45
CA VAL A 147 -8.58 -0.16 -18.96
C VAL A 147 -9.72 -1.08 -19.39
N HIS A 148 -10.90 -0.89 -18.80
CA HIS A 148 -12.09 -1.67 -19.08
C HIS A 148 -13.14 -0.83 -19.80
N ARG A 149 -13.60 -1.35 -20.95
CA ARG A 149 -14.60 -0.69 -21.78
C ARG A 149 -16.01 -1.17 -21.44
N ALA A 150 -16.99 -0.29 -21.62
CA ALA A 150 -18.39 -0.59 -21.37
C ALA A 150 -18.88 -1.72 -22.30
N PRO A 151 -19.50 -2.79 -21.78
CA PRO A 151 -20.02 -3.88 -22.61
C PRO A 151 -21.37 -3.54 -23.28
N ALA A 152 -22.04 -2.47 -22.84
CA ALA A 152 -23.30 -1.97 -23.35
C ALA A 152 -23.40 -0.45 -23.13
N ASP A 153 -24.42 0.19 -23.70
CA ASP A 153 -24.74 1.58 -23.41
C ASP A 153 -25.12 1.77 -21.93
N TYR A 154 -24.83 2.95 -21.37
CA TYR A 154 -25.08 3.28 -19.97
C TYR A 154 -25.46 4.77 -19.83
N PRO A 155 -25.95 5.23 -18.65
CA PRO A 155 -26.53 6.58 -18.53
C PRO A 155 -25.64 7.75 -18.98
N SER A 156 -24.32 7.56 -18.94
CA SER A 156 -23.33 8.60 -19.27
C SER A 156 -22.35 8.18 -20.38
N GLY A 157 -22.67 7.18 -21.20
CA GLY A 157 -21.83 6.77 -22.32
C GLY A 157 -22.36 5.57 -23.10
N LYS A 158 -21.55 5.05 -24.03
CA LYS A 158 -21.95 3.99 -24.97
C LYS A 158 -21.10 2.73 -24.83
N ALA A 159 -21.59 1.64 -25.40
CA ALA A 159 -20.79 0.42 -25.56
C ALA A 159 -19.45 0.72 -26.24
N GLY A 160 -18.35 0.23 -25.67
CA GLY A 160 -16.99 0.46 -26.15
C GLY A 160 -16.27 1.68 -25.57
N ASP A 161 -16.97 2.61 -24.90
CA ASP A 161 -16.34 3.72 -24.18
C ASP A 161 -15.54 3.19 -22.98
N VAL A 162 -14.54 3.95 -22.52
CA VAL A 162 -13.81 3.61 -21.29
C VAL A 162 -14.75 3.81 -20.11
N LEU A 163 -15.03 2.73 -19.37
CA LEU A 163 -15.93 2.76 -18.22
C LEU A 163 -15.16 2.81 -16.91
N THR A 164 -14.19 1.90 -16.74
CA THR A 164 -13.32 1.90 -15.56
C THR A 164 -11.86 1.78 -15.93
N VAL A 165 -11.00 2.38 -15.12
CA VAL A 165 -9.55 2.32 -15.24
C VAL A 165 -8.98 1.88 -13.90
N MET A 166 -8.30 0.74 -13.89
CA MET A 166 -7.56 0.27 -12.72
C MET A 166 -6.18 0.90 -12.74
N PHE A 167 -5.78 1.53 -11.64
CA PHE A 167 -4.47 2.15 -11.51
C PHE A 167 -4.00 2.12 -10.06
N THR A 168 -2.71 2.34 -9.88
CA THR A 168 -2.07 2.47 -8.57
C THR A 168 -1.52 3.89 -8.42
N VAL A 169 -1.71 4.51 -7.26
CA VAL A 169 -1.05 5.77 -6.87
C VAL A 169 -0.26 5.54 -5.60
N MET A 170 1.07 5.63 -5.68
CA MET A 170 2.00 5.42 -4.55
C MET A 170 1.66 4.17 -3.73
N GLY A 171 1.54 3.04 -4.42
CA GLY A 171 1.19 1.74 -3.83
C GLY A 171 -0.30 1.54 -3.50
N ILE A 172 -1.15 2.57 -3.61
CA ILE A 172 -2.58 2.48 -3.30
C ILE A 172 -3.37 2.02 -4.54
N PRO A 173 -4.12 0.90 -4.47
CA PRO A 173 -4.96 0.44 -5.56
C PRO A 173 -6.21 1.31 -5.70
N CYS A 174 -6.42 1.83 -6.91
CA CYS A 174 -7.50 2.72 -7.28
C CYS A 174 -8.27 2.20 -8.50
N MET A 175 -9.51 2.66 -8.62
CA MET A 175 -10.35 2.50 -9.79
C MET A 175 -10.97 3.85 -10.15
N GLY A 176 -10.71 4.35 -11.35
CA GLY A 176 -11.42 5.49 -11.92
C GLY A 176 -12.69 5.01 -12.60
N LEU A 177 -13.85 5.61 -12.28
CA LEU A 177 -15.13 5.28 -12.87
C LEU A 177 -15.68 6.48 -13.65
N ASN A 178 -15.85 6.31 -14.97
CA ASN A 178 -16.47 7.29 -15.84
C ASN A 178 -18.00 7.24 -15.71
N GLY A 179 -18.55 7.94 -14.73
CA GLY A 179 -19.99 7.97 -14.42
C GLY A 179 -20.71 9.26 -14.83
N GLY A 180 -20.02 10.21 -15.45
CA GLY A 180 -20.60 11.47 -15.92
C GLY A 180 -20.58 12.59 -14.86
N PRO A 181 -21.20 13.75 -15.13
CA PRO A 181 -21.02 14.97 -14.34
C PRO A 181 -21.83 15.01 -13.04
N ALA A 182 -22.57 13.95 -12.70
CA ALA A 182 -23.53 13.93 -11.60
C ALA A 182 -22.90 14.00 -10.20
N VAL A 183 -21.62 13.64 -10.07
CA VAL A 183 -20.90 13.63 -8.80
C VAL A 183 -19.72 14.60 -8.91
N GLN A 184 -19.66 15.54 -7.96
CA GLN A 184 -18.54 16.46 -7.83
C GLN A 184 -17.73 16.11 -6.58
N HIS A 185 -16.41 16.08 -6.76
CA HIS A 185 -15.48 15.93 -5.64
C HIS A 185 -15.52 17.15 -4.73
N ASN A 186 -15.21 16.92 -3.47
CA ASN A 186 -15.02 17.97 -2.47
C ASN A 186 -13.91 17.54 -1.50
N ILE A 187 -13.66 18.35 -0.46
CA ILE A 187 -12.58 18.13 0.50
C ILE A 187 -12.82 16.98 1.49
N ALA A 188 -13.99 16.32 1.47
CA ALA A 188 -14.29 15.21 2.36
C ALA A 188 -13.42 13.97 2.10
N PHE A 189 -12.95 13.78 0.86
CA PHE A 189 -11.92 12.82 0.52
C PHE A 189 -10.68 13.57 0.00
N SER A 190 -9.50 13.15 0.44
CA SER A 190 -8.23 13.59 -0.14
C SER A 190 -7.16 12.51 -0.05
N PHE A 191 -6.20 12.56 -0.98
CA PHE A 191 -4.92 11.88 -0.80
C PHE A 191 -3.97 12.78 -0.03
N GLN A 192 -3.43 12.31 1.09
CA GLN A 192 -2.33 12.99 1.75
C GLN A 192 -1.00 12.33 1.38
N VAL A 193 -0.12 13.12 0.79
CA VAL A 193 1.18 12.71 0.26
C VAL A 193 2.26 13.25 1.18
N ALA A 194 2.94 12.34 1.88
CA ALA A 194 4.10 12.67 2.69
C ALA A 194 5.27 13.03 1.76
N THR A 195 5.90 14.19 1.98
CA THR A 195 7.10 14.60 1.24
C THR A 195 8.30 14.75 2.16
N THR A 196 9.47 14.42 1.64
CA THR A 196 10.72 14.32 2.43
C THR A 196 11.48 15.64 2.51
N ASP A 197 11.40 16.46 1.47
CA ASP A 197 12.06 17.76 1.39
C ASP A 197 11.24 18.78 0.57
N GLN A 198 11.68 20.04 0.56
CA GLN A 198 11.01 21.12 -0.17
C GLN A 198 10.98 20.87 -1.68
N MET A 199 12.00 20.23 -2.25
CA MET A 199 12.07 19.97 -3.68
C MET A 199 10.98 18.99 -4.11
N GLU A 200 10.75 17.95 -3.30
CA GLU A 200 9.65 17.00 -3.50
C GLU A 200 8.28 17.66 -3.29
N THR A 201 8.12 18.45 -2.22
CA THR A 201 6.90 19.25 -1.97
C THR A 201 6.57 20.14 -3.17
N ASP A 202 7.55 20.88 -3.67
CA ASP A 202 7.40 21.78 -4.81
C ASP A 202 7.07 21.01 -6.07
N ARG A 203 7.75 19.89 -6.33
CA ARG A 203 7.51 19.08 -7.54
C ARG A 203 6.07 18.59 -7.60
N TYR A 204 5.54 18.00 -6.52
CA TYR A 204 4.18 17.47 -6.53
C TYR A 204 3.12 18.57 -6.53
N TRP A 205 3.30 19.61 -5.71
CA TRP A 205 2.39 20.76 -5.72
C TRP A 205 2.32 21.38 -7.11
N ASN A 206 3.46 21.72 -7.70
CA ASN A 206 3.52 22.39 -8.99
C ASN A 206 3.00 21.49 -10.12
N ALA A 207 3.17 20.17 -10.03
CA ALA A 207 2.60 19.24 -11.02
C ALA A 207 1.06 19.25 -10.99
N ILE A 208 0.45 19.20 -9.81
CA ILE A 208 -1.00 19.24 -9.65
C ILE A 208 -1.56 20.58 -10.14
N ILE A 209 -0.99 21.70 -9.66
CA ILE A 209 -1.46 23.04 -10.01
C ILE A 209 -1.20 23.35 -11.48
N GLY A 210 -0.01 23.02 -11.99
CA GLY A 210 0.39 23.26 -13.37
C GLY A 210 -0.43 22.50 -14.41
N ASN A 211 -1.09 21.40 -14.02
CA ASN A 211 -1.99 20.63 -14.87
C ASN A 211 -3.46 21.12 -14.82
N GLY A 212 -3.70 22.36 -14.41
CA GLY A 212 -5.06 22.92 -14.28
C GLY A 212 -5.71 22.67 -12.92
N GLY A 213 -4.91 22.34 -11.90
CA GLY A 213 -5.36 22.27 -10.52
C GLY A 213 -5.59 23.64 -9.88
N ARG A 214 -6.01 23.64 -8.61
CA ARG A 214 -6.27 24.83 -7.81
C ARG A 214 -5.62 24.74 -6.44
N GLU A 215 -4.99 25.83 -6.02
CA GLU A 215 -4.39 25.95 -4.69
C GLU A 215 -5.46 26.07 -3.62
N ASN A 216 -5.16 25.57 -2.42
CA ASN A 216 -5.94 25.76 -1.21
C ASN A 216 -4.97 25.96 -0.02
N ALA A 217 -5.50 26.10 1.20
CA ALA A 217 -4.74 26.37 2.39
C ALA A 217 -4.04 25.14 2.98
N CYS A 218 -2.98 25.35 3.76
CA CYS A 218 -2.34 24.35 4.63
C CYS A 218 -1.87 23.09 3.89
N GLY A 219 -1.30 23.24 2.69
CA GLY A 219 -0.83 22.12 1.88
C GLY A 219 -1.93 21.41 1.09
N TRP A 220 -3.18 21.87 1.17
CA TRP A 220 -4.27 21.36 0.34
C TRP A 220 -4.24 21.94 -1.06
N CYS A 221 -4.57 21.12 -2.04
CA CYS A 221 -4.85 21.54 -3.42
C CYS A 221 -5.90 20.60 -4.05
N GLN A 222 -6.44 20.98 -5.20
CA GLN A 222 -7.28 20.13 -6.03
C GLN A 222 -6.66 19.96 -7.41
N ASP A 223 -6.74 18.77 -7.99
CA ASP A 223 -6.29 18.53 -9.36
C ASP A 223 -7.30 19.01 -10.41
N LYS A 224 -6.95 18.84 -11.69
CA LYS A 224 -7.79 19.17 -12.85
C LYS A 224 -9.20 18.60 -12.78
N TRP A 225 -9.35 17.41 -12.17
CA TRP A 225 -10.61 16.69 -12.07
C TRP A 225 -11.34 16.98 -10.74
N GLY A 226 -10.78 17.83 -9.88
CA GLY A 226 -11.37 18.25 -8.61
C GLY A 226 -11.06 17.33 -7.44
N VAL A 227 -10.26 16.27 -7.62
CA VAL A 227 -9.85 15.39 -6.51
C VAL A 227 -8.95 16.19 -5.58
N SER A 228 -9.18 16.10 -4.27
CA SER A 228 -8.40 16.84 -3.28
C SER A 228 -7.10 16.10 -2.93
N TRP A 229 -6.02 16.85 -2.77
CA TRP A 229 -4.70 16.37 -2.39
C TRP A 229 -4.15 17.23 -1.25
N GLN A 230 -3.36 16.63 -0.37
CA GLN A 230 -2.58 17.32 0.66
C GLN A 230 -1.11 16.97 0.42
N ILE A 231 -0.30 17.94 -0.01
CA ILE A 231 1.14 17.75 -0.17
C ILE A 231 1.79 18.20 1.13
N THR A 232 2.02 17.25 2.03
CA THR A 232 2.35 17.50 3.43
C THR A 232 3.78 17.03 3.72
N PRO A 233 4.74 17.92 3.99
CA PRO A 233 6.07 17.50 4.41
C PRO A 233 6.04 16.72 5.73
N VAL A 234 6.85 15.68 5.85
CA VAL A 234 6.99 14.92 7.11
C VAL A 234 7.36 15.85 8.26
N ALA A 235 8.22 16.85 8.01
CA ALA A 235 8.59 17.87 8.99
C ALA A 235 7.38 18.62 9.57
N LEU A 236 6.34 18.89 8.77
CA LEU A 236 5.11 19.52 9.25
C LEU A 236 4.30 18.57 10.12
N THR A 237 4.10 17.33 9.68
CA THR A 237 3.37 16.32 10.45
C THR A 237 4.02 16.07 11.81
N ASP A 238 5.35 15.89 11.84
CA ASP A 238 6.11 15.67 13.07
C ASP A 238 6.06 16.89 13.98
N ALA A 239 6.12 18.10 13.42
CA ALA A 239 6.05 19.33 14.20
C ALA A 239 4.71 19.51 14.90
N VAL A 240 3.57 19.34 14.19
CA VAL A 240 2.23 19.57 14.78
C VAL A 240 1.76 18.44 15.69
N THR A 241 2.31 17.23 15.54
CA THR A 241 1.99 16.06 16.39
C THR A 241 3.05 15.77 17.44
N GLY A 242 4.10 16.60 17.51
CA GLY A 242 5.22 16.44 18.42
C GLY A 242 4.83 16.58 19.89
N PRO A 243 5.67 16.07 20.81
CA PRO A 243 5.37 16.04 22.24
C PRO A 243 5.49 17.41 22.94
N ASP A 244 6.14 18.41 22.33
CA ASP A 244 6.21 19.78 22.85
C ASP A 244 5.00 20.61 22.35
N PRO A 245 4.01 20.91 23.21
CA PRO A 245 2.80 21.61 22.79
C PRO A 245 3.07 23.06 22.33
N ALA A 246 4.13 23.70 22.83
CA ALA A 246 4.45 25.07 22.44
C ALA A 246 5.06 25.11 21.04
N ALA A 247 5.97 24.17 20.73
CA ALA A 247 6.52 24.00 19.39
C ALA A 247 5.43 23.60 18.38
N ALA A 248 4.58 22.63 18.74
CA ALA A 248 3.47 22.19 17.91
C ALA A 248 2.50 23.33 17.58
N ARG A 249 2.18 24.18 18.58
CA ARG A 249 1.35 25.36 18.38
C ARG A 249 1.99 26.36 17.40
N ARG A 250 3.29 26.66 17.53
CA ARG A 250 3.98 27.58 16.60
C ARG A 250 3.98 27.05 15.17
N ALA A 251 4.27 25.75 15.00
CA ALA A 251 4.21 25.11 13.70
C ALA A 251 2.80 25.14 13.09
N PHE A 252 1.78 24.88 13.90
CA PHE A 252 0.38 24.95 13.48
C PHE A 252 -0.01 26.38 13.07
N GLU A 253 0.30 27.39 13.89
CA GLU A 253 0.02 28.80 13.58
C GLU A 253 0.74 29.24 12.29
N ALA A 254 1.98 28.80 12.06
CA ALA A 254 2.71 29.07 10.81
C ALA A 254 2.04 28.41 9.60
N MET A 255 1.71 27.12 9.69
CA MET A 255 1.00 26.36 8.65
C MET A 255 -0.31 27.04 8.23
N MET A 256 -1.09 27.55 9.19
CA MET A 256 -2.39 28.21 8.93
C MET A 256 -2.28 29.45 8.02
N THR A 257 -1.08 30.02 7.84
CA THR A 257 -0.82 31.15 6.95
C THR A 257 -0.42 30.73 5.54
N MET A 258 -0.21 29.44 5.29
CA MET A 258 0.37 28.92 4.06
C MET A 258 -0.69 28.38 3.10
N GLY A 259 -0.42 28.52 1.79
CA GLY A 259 -0.99 27.68 0.75
C GLY A 259 -0.14 26.42 0.61
N LYS A 260 0.82 26.43 -0.32
CA LYS A 260 1.93 25.45 -0.35
C LYS A 260 2.78 25.56 0.92
N ILE A 261 3.18 24.43 1.48
CA ILE A 261 4.02 24.40 2.70
C ILE A 261 5.47 24.77 2.36
N ASP A 262 6.02 25.68 3.17
CA ASP A 262 7.45 26.00 3.24
C ASP A 262 8.06 25.27 4.43
N VAL A 263 8.87 24.25 4.15
CA VAL A 263 9.52 23.39 5.16
C VAL A 263 10.42 24.21 6.08
N ALA A 264 11.21 25.14 5.53
CA ALA A 264 12.16 25.93 6.30
C ALA A 264 11.44 26.89 7.26
N ALA A 265 10.32 27.46 6.84
CA ALA A 265 9.48 28.31 7.67
C ALA A 265 8.81 27.51 8.81
N ILE A 266 8.35 26.29 8.56
CA ILE A 266 7.84 25.39 9.61
C ILE A 266 8.93 25.06 10.62
N GLU A 267 10.13 24.68 10.16
CA GLU A 267 11.25 24.39 11.06
C GLU A 267 11.70 25.62 11.87
N ALA A 268 11.66 26.81 11.26
CA ALA A 268 11.94 28.06 11.95
C ALA A 268 10.90 28.34 13.06
N ALA A 269 9.61 28.14 12.76
CA ALA A 269 8.55 28.29 13.75
C ALA A 269 8.72 27.30 14.92
N VAL A 270 9.14 26.07 14.66
CA VAL A 270 9.45 25.08 15.70
C VAL A 270 10.58 25.57 16.62
N ARG A 271 11.64 26.18 16.07
CA ARG A 271 12.79 26.69 16.86
C ARG A 271 12.45 27.88 17.76
N GLY A 272 11.46 28.69 17.39
CA GLY A 272 11.03 29.88 18.15
C GLY A 272 11.75 31.14 17.70
#